data_AF-K1S967-F1
#
_entry.id   AF-K1S967-F1
#
_cell.length_a   1.000
_cell.length_b   1.000
_cell.length_c   1.000
_cell.angle_alpha   90.00
_cell.angle_beta   90.00
_cell.angle_gamma   90.00
#
_symmetry.space_group_name_H-M   'P 1'
#
loop_
_entity.id
_entity.type
_entity.pdbx_description
1 polymer ?
#
loop_
_entity_poly.entity_id
_entity_poly.type
_entity_poly.pdbx_seq_one_letter_code
_entity_poly.pdbx_strand_id
1 'polypeptide(L)' 'MLDIKFVRENPEIVKQNIRNKFQDKKLPLVDEVLELDKRNREIKQEVEA' A
#
# COMPACT_ATOMS: atom_id res chain seq x y z
N MET A 1 13.34 4.56 0.06
CA MET A 1 12.11 4.05 -0.57
C MET A 1 11.42 3.15 0.45
N LEU A 2 10.10 3.22 0.57
CA LEU A 2 9.34 2.35 1.48
C LEU A 2 9.04 1.03 0.75
N ASP A 3 9.30 -0.11 1.38
CA ASP A 3 9.05 -1.41 0.77
C ASP A 3 7.55 -1.69 0.64
N ILE A 4 7.08 -1.92 -0.59
CA ILE A 4 5.68 -2.29 -0.87
C ILE A 4 5.27 -3.58 -0.15
N LYS A 5 6.22 -4.51 0.04
CA LYS A 5 6.00 -5.73 0.84
C LYS A 5 5.62 -5.39 2.28
N PHE A 6 6.32 -4.43 2.89
CA PHE A 6 6.06 -4.00 4.26
C PHE A 6 4.70 -3.29 4.38
N VAL A 7 4.33 -2.46 3.40
CA VAL A 7 3.02 -1.80 3.35
C VAL A 7 1.88 -2.84 3.27
N ARG A 8 2.09 -3.93 2.52
CA ARG A 8 1.12 -5.01 2.36
C ARG A 8 1.03 -5.93 3.58
N GLU A 9 2.16 -6.28 4.19
CA GLU A 9 2.17 -7.14 5.38
C GLU A 9 1.71 -6.39 6.63
N ASN A 10 2.02 -5.09 6.74
CA ASN A 10 1.78 -4.30 7.94
C ASN A 10 1.13 -2.92 7.65
N PRO A 11 -0.03 -2.86 6.97
CA PRO A 11 -0.65 -1.59 6.58
C PRO A 11 -1.01 -0.72 7.79
N GLU A 12 -1.46 -1.32 8.88
CA GLU A 12 -1.84 -0.61 10.11
C GLU A 12 -0.63 0.06 10.79
N ILE A 13 0.54 -0.59 10.78
CA ILE A 13 1.77 -0.01 11.33
C ILE A 13 2.20 1.20 10.50
N VAL A 14 2.08 1.11 9.17
CA VAL A 14 2.39 2.23 8.26
C VAL A 14 1.43 3.39 8.50
N LYS A 15 0.12 3.14 8.62
CA LYS A 15 -0.89 4.17 8.94
C LYS A 15 -0.62 4.82 10.29
N GLN A 16 -0.28 4.03 11.32
CA GLN A 16 0.04 4.56 12.63
C GLN A 16 1.33 5.40 12.60
N ASN A 17 2.35 4.98 11.84
CA ASN A 17 3.58 5.76 11.65
C ASN A 17 3.30 7.12 10.98
N ILE A 18 2.41 7.15 10.00
CA ILE A 18 1.96 8.37 9.31
C ILE A 18 1.24 9.31 10.29
N ARG A 19 0.33 8.79 11.13
CA ARG A 19 -0.33 9.56 12.21
C ARG A 19 0.68 10.12 13.20
N ASN A 20 1.62 9.28 13.67
CA ASN A 20 2.68 9.70 14.59
C ASN A 20 3.59 10.79 14.00
N LYS A 21 3.69 10.86 12.67
CA LYS A 21 4.45 11.89 11.94
C LYS A 21 3.59 13.10 11.55
N PHE A 22 2.32 13.17 11.95
CA PHE A 22 1.38 14.23 11.59
C PHE A 22 1.21 14.38 10.07
N GLN A 23 1.26 13.25 9.36
CA GLN A 23 1.14 13.18 7.90
C GLN A 23 -0.22 12.63 7.47
N ASP A 24 -1.30 12.92 8.20
CA ASP A 24 -2.64 12.33 8.00
C ASP A 24 -3.16 12.45 6.56
N LYS A 25 -2.75 13.50 5.84
CA LYS A 25 -3.00 13.65 4.39
C LYS A 25 -2.52 12.49 3.52
N LYS A 26 -1.59 11.67 4.03
CA LYS A 26 -1.03 10.48 3.35
C LYS A 26 -1.69 9.18 3.79
N LEU A 27 -2.56 9.19 4.80
CA LEU A 27 -3.32 7.99 5.18
C LEU A 27 -4.08 7.38 4.00
N PRO A 28 -4.77 8.16 3.14
CA PRO A 28 -5.48 7.61 1.99
C PRO A 28 -4.54 6.97 0.96
N LEU A 29 -3.29 7.45 0.85
CA LEU A 29 -2.32 6.93 -0.10
C LEU A 29 -1.90 5.49 0.23
N VAL A 30 -1.96 5.08 1.51
CA VAL A 30 -1.66 3.69 1.89
C VAL A 30 -2.72 2.76 1.29
N ASP A 31 -3.98 3.15 1.37
CA ASP A 31 -5.10 2.37 0.82
C ASP A 31 -5.07 2.37 -0.71
N GLU A 32 -4.79 3.51 -1.34
CA GLU A 32 -4.64 3.62 -2.80
C GLU A 32 -3.51 2.72 -3.34
N VAL A 33 -2.36 2.69 -2.64
CA VAL A 33 -1.22 1.84 -3.02
C VAL A 33 -1.56 0.34 -2.91
N LEU A 34 -2.34 -0.07 -1.92
CA LEU A 34 -2.79 -1.46 -1.77
C LEU A 34 -3.75 -1.87 -2.89
N GLU A 35 -4.68 -1.00 -3.26
CA GLU A 35 -5.58 -1.22 -4.40
C GLU A 35 -4.81 -1.34 -5.72
N LEU A 36 -3.81 -0.46 -5.93
CA LEU A 36 -2.95 -0.54 -7.12
C LEU A 36 -2.08 -1.79 -7.13
N ASP A 37 -1.54 -2.23 -5.99
CA ASP A 37 -0.80 -3.51 -5.89
C ASP A 37 -1.71 -4.70 -6.25
N LYS A 38 -2.96 -4.70 -5.76
CA LYS A 38 -3.94 -5.73 -6.07
C LYS A 38 -4.24 -5.79 -7.57
N ARG A 39 -4.59 -4.65 -8.18
CA ARG A 39 -4.85 -4.58 -9.63
C ARG A 39 -3.65 -5.00 -10.47
N ASN A 40 -2.44 -4.57 -10.08
CA ASN A 40 -1.22 -4.97 -10.77
C ASN A 40 -1.02 -6.49 -10.74
N ARG A 41 -1.39 -7.16 -9.65
CA ARG A 41 -1.31 -8.61 -9.55
C ARG A 41 -2.39 -9.33 -10.37
N GLU A 42 -3.61 -8.82 -10.34
CA GLU A 42 -4.72 -9.34 -11.16
C GLU A 42 -4.36 -9.28 -12.64
N ILE A 43 -3.89 -8.12 -13.12
CA ILE A 43 -3.46 -7.94 -14.51
C ILE A 43 -2.28 -8.86 -14.85
N LYS A 44 -1.29 -9.00 -13.97
CA LYS A 44 -0.16 -9.92 -14.22
C LYS A 44 -0.61 -11.36 -14.35
N GLN A 45 -1.59 -11.80 -13.55
CA GLN A 45 -2.16 -13.13 -13.69
C GLN A 45 -2.93 -13.31 -15.00
N GLU A 46 -3.65 -12.28 -15.48
CA GLU A 46 -4.35 -12.35 -16.76
C GLU A 46 -3.42 -12.34 -17.98
N VAL A 47 -2.27 -11.66 -17.90
CA VAL A 47 -1.32 -11.54 -19.02
C VAL A 47 -0.41 -12.77 -19.16
N GLU A 48 -0.22 -13.56 -18.10
CA GLU A 48 0.55 -14.81 -18.12
C GLU A 48 -0.28 -16.07 -18.47
N ALA A 49 -1.61 -15.94 -18.63
CA ALA A 49 -2.53 -17.02 -19.00
C ALA A 49 -2.69 -17.15 -20.53
#